data_AF-A0A7J7NNA8-F1
#
_entry.id   AF-A0A7J7NNA8-F1
#
_cell.length_a   1.000
_cell.length_b   1.000
_cell.length_c   1.000
_cell.angle_alpha   90.00
_cell.angle_beta   90.00
_cell.angle_gamma   90.00
#
_symmetry.space_group_name_H-M   'P 1'
#
loop_
_entity.id
_entity.type
_entity.pdbx_description
1 polymer ?
#
loop_
_entity_poly.entity_id
_entity_poly.type
_entity_poly.pdbx_seq_one_letter_code
_entity_poly.pdbx_strand_id
1 'polypeptide(L)'
;MFLFPCAEIGVTPLDFQMLTSLSISRYPTQVSYDDTWSILSNVRQLLPNIESSNIKSGNINISHLRTYLTIAADRDDDIAIIRAFILFMMGHLWFQTANDTIMLRYLAAVANLGEAAQYDWGFAILTSLYHSLDTAVMTGGTITRFSQLLEVH
;
A
#
# COMPACT_ATOMS: atom_id res chain seq x y z
N MET A 1 -13.77 2.57 -16.58
CA MET A 1 -13.90 2.94 -18.00
C MET A 1 -13.43 4.38 -18.09
N PHE A 2 -12.29 4.66 -18.73
CA PHE A 2 -11.70 6.01 -18.77
C PHE A 2 -11.56 6.47 -20.22
N LEU A 3 -11.92 7.73 -20.47
CA LEU A 3 -11.77 8.39 -21.77
C LEU A 3 -10.50 9.23 -21.77
N PHE A 4 -9.51 8.84 -22.57
CA PHE A 4 -8.49 9.77 -23.06
C PHE A 4 -9.08 10.60 -24.20
N PRO A 5 -8.51 11.79 -24.52
CA PRO A 5 -8.98 12.63 -25.62
C PRO A 5 -9.05 11.92 -26.99
N CYS A 6 -8.32 10.81 -27.15
CA CYS A 6 -8.21 10.08 -28.42
C CYS A 6 -8.59 8.59 -28.32
N ALA A 7 -8.81 8.02 -27.13
CA ALA A 7 -9.11 6.59 -26.95
C ALA A 7 -9.69 6.30 -25.57
N GLU A 8 -10.48 5.25 -25.45
CA GLU A 8 -10.88 4.71 -24.15
C GLU A 8 -9.90 3.61 -23.73
N ILE A 9 -9.25 3.75 -22.58
CA ILE A 9 -8.43 2.68 -22.00
C ILE A 9 -9.06 2.30 -20.67
N GLY A 10 -9.61 1.09 -20.64
CA GLY A 10 -10.00 0.40 -19.42
C GLY A 10 -9.06 -0.76 -19.19
N VAL A 11 -8.29 -0.73 -18.11
CA VAL A 11 -7.62 -1.94 -17.60
C VAL A 11 -8.70 -2.74 -16.90
N THR A 12 -9.07 -3.92 -17.38
CA THR A 12 -9.96 -4.83 -16.65
C THR A 12 -9.19 -5.56 -15.54
N PRO A 13 -9.87 -6.17 -14.54
CA PRO A 13 -9.20 -7.05 -13.60
C PRO A 13 -8.38 -8.16 -14.28
N LEU A 14 -8.85 -8.68 -15.41
CA LEU A 14 -8.14 -9.69 -16.18
C LEU A 14 -6.85 -9.12 -16.81
N ASP A 15 -6.91 -7.93 -17.40
CA ASP A 15 -5.73 -7.27 -17.97
C ASP A 15 -4.68 -6.98 -16.89
N PHE A 16 -5.13 -6.53 -15.71
CA PHE A 16 -4.25 -6.30 -14.58
C PHE A 16 -3.56 -7.59 -14.10
N GLN A 17 -4.30 -8.70 -14.00
CA GLN A 17 -3.72 -10.01 -13.68
C GLN A 17 -2.67 -10.43 -14.72
N MET A 18 -2.95 -10.25 -16.01
CA MET A 18 -2.02 -10.60 -17.09
C MET A 18 -0.74 -9.76 -17.04
N LEU A 19 -0.85 -8.46 -16.76
CA LEU A 19 0.28 -7.53 -16.74
C LEU A 19 1.16 -7.66 -15.49
N THR A 20 0.54 -7.91 -14.33
CA THR A 20 1.24 -7.85 -13.04
C THR A 20 1.51 -9.22 -12.43
N SER A 21 0.91 -10.29 -12.99
CA SER A 21 0.84 -11.63 -12.40
C SER A 21 0.18 -11.70 -11.01
N LEU A 22 -0.37 -10.59 -10.52
CA LEU A 22 -1.05 -10.55 -9.23
C LEU A 22 -2.45 -11.12 -9.37
N SER A 23 -2.76 -12.17 -8.62
CA SER A 23 -4.10 -12.74 -8.57
C SER A 23 -5.10 -11.72 -8.01
N ILE A 24 -6.25 -11.62 -8.67
CA ILE A 24 -7.44 -10.94 -8.13
C ILE A 24 -8.46 -12.03 -7.82
N SER A 25 -8.77 -12.19 -6.54
CA SER A 25 -9.72 -13.19 -6.05
C SER A 25 -11.15 -12.79 -6.40
N ARG A 26 -12.01 -13.79 -6.61
CA ARG A 26 -13.46 -13.57 -6.75
C ARG A 26 -14.15 -13.28 -5.40
N TYR A 27 -13.49 -13.63 -4.30
CA TYR A 27 -13.98 -13.44 -2.92
C TYR A 27 -12.83 -12.88 -2.06
N PRO A 28 -12.50 -11.60 -2.22
CA PRO A 28 -11.36 -11.00 -1.52
C PRO A 28 -11.65 -10.82 -0.03
N THR A 29 -10.74 -11.28 0.84
CA THR A 29 -10.62 -10.70 2.19
C THR A 29 -10.11 -9.28 1.98
N GLN A 30 -10.99 -8.30 2.18
CA GLN A 30 -10.62 -6.89 2.07
C GLN A 30 -10.02 -6.41 3.38
N VAL A 31 -9.04 -5.53 3.29
CA VAL A 31 -8.52 -4.81 4.47
C VAL A 31 -9.62 -3.86 4.95
N SER A 32 -10.20 -4.14 6.12
CA SER A 32 -11.32 -3.36 6.66
C SER A 32 -10.95 -1.89 6.86
N TYR A 33 -11.90 -0.99 6.61
CA TYR A 33 -11.75 0.42 6.94
C TYR A 33 -11.89 0.68 8.46
N ASP A 34 -12.68 -0.14 9.16
CA ASP A 34 -12.95 0.01 10.61
C ASP A 34 -11.79 -0.42 11.51
N ASP A 35 -10.89 -1.26 11.01
CA ASP A 35 -9.72 -1.71 11.78
C ASP A 35 -8.73 -0.56 12.06
N THR A 36 -8.81 0.56 11.34
CA THR A 36 -7.85 1.68 11.48
C THR A 36 -7.69 2.16 12.93
N TRP A 37 -8.77 2.23 13.70
CA TRP A 37 -8.72 2.71 15.09
C TRP A 37 -8.14 1.68 16.06
N SER A 38 -8.47 0.40 15.89
CA SER A 38 -7.88 -0.69 16.69
C SER A 38 -6.40 -0.88 16.36
N ILE A 39 -6.01 -0.60 15.12
CA ILE A 39 -4.63 -0.61 14.68
C ILE A 39 -3.86 0.51 15.35
N LEU A 40 -4.37 1.75 15.32
CA LEU A 40 -3.70 2.89 15.96
C LEU A 40 -3.40 2.63 17.44
N SER A 41 -4.30 1.96 18.17
CA SER A 41 -4.04 1.54 19.55
C SER A 41 -2.96 0.46 19.67
N ASN A 42 -2.83 -0.43 18.66
CA ASN A 42 -1.91 -1.56 18.65
C ASN A 42 -0.61 -1.31 17.86
N VAL A 43 -0.42 -0.14 17.23
CA VAL A 43 0.77 0.16 16.41
C VAL A 43 2.04 -0.06 17.23
N ARG A 44 2.07 0.35 18.50
CA ARG A 44 3.25 0.16 19.38
C ARG A 44 3.56 -1.30 19.66
N GLN A 45 2.57 -2.18 19.61
CA GLN A 45 2.78 -3.62 19.76
C GLN A 45 3.29 -4.24 18.44
N LEU A 46 2.78 -3.76 17.30
CA LEU A 46 3.13 -4.30 15.98
C LEU A 46 4.47 -3.76 15.45
N LEU A 47 4.79 -2.52 15.79
CA LEU A 47 6.00 -1.77 15.46
C LEU A 47 6.51 -1.05 16.73
N PRO A 48 7.20 -1.77 17.63
CA PRO A 48 7.72 -1.18 18.86
C PRO A 48 8.72 -0.06 18.57
N ASN A 49 8.69 1.00 19.37
CA ASN A 49 9.56 2.19 19.25
C ASN A 49 9.27 3.13 18.06
N ILE A 50 8.13 2.96 17.39
CA ILE A 50 7.68 3.95 16.42
C ILE A 50 7.00 5.12 17.15
N GLU A 51 7.46 6.35 16.89
CA GLU A 51 6.87 7.51 17.54
C GLU A 51 5.48 7.80 17.00
N SER A 52 4.53 8.05 17.90
CA SER A 52 3.14 8.40 17.55
C SER A 52 3.04 9.71 16.74
N SER A 53 4.02 10.60 16.89
CA SER A 53 4.20 11.83 16.10
C SER A 53 4.41 11.58 14.60
N ASN A 54 4.94 10.41 14.24
CA ASN A 54 5.21 10.00 12.87
C ASN A 54 3.94 9.53 12.14
N ILE A 55 2.83 9.37 12.87
CA ILE A 55 1.55 8.92 12.35
C ILE A 55 0.63 10.12 12.17
N LYS A 56 0.22 10.38 10.94
CA LYS A 56 -0.68 11.49 10.59
C LYS A 56 -1.90 10.94 9.85
N SER A 57 -3.08 11.14 10.44
CA SER A 57 -4.36 10.72 9.85
C SER A 57 -4.38 9.25 9.40
N GLY A 58 -3.80 8.35 10.21
CA GLY A 58 -3.72 6.92 9.88
C GLY A 58 -2.67 6.55 8.82
N ASN A 59 -1.79 7.48 8.44
CA ASN A 59 -0.67 7.24 7.53
C ASN A 59 0.67 7.38 8.25
N ILE A 60 1.66 6.63 7.78
CA ILE A 60 3.05 6.77 8.19
C ILE A 60 3.92 7.12 6.97
N ASN A 61 4.90 8.00 7.15
CA ASN A 61 5.85 8.32 6.10
C ASN A 61 6.89 7.20 5.93
N ILE A 62 7.20 6.87 4.67
CA ILE A 62 8.11 5.80 4.28
C ILE A 62 9.54 6.09 4.75
N SER A 63 9.95 7.35 4.86
CA SER A 63 11.24 7.72 5.47
C SER A 63 11.33 7.32 6.95
N HIS A 64 10.24 7.39 7.72
CA HIS A 64 10.22 6.93 9.11
C HIS A 64 10.34 5.40 9.18
N LEU A 65 9.72 4.67 8.25
CA LEU A 65 9.88 3.22 8.13
C LEU A 65 11.32 2.85 7.74
N ARG A 66 11.95 3.62 6.86
CA ARG A 66 13.37 3.43 6.49
C ARG A 66 14.28 3.62 7.71
N THR A 67 14.13 4.73 8.43
CA THR A 67 14.91 5.00 9.65
C THR A 67 14.68 3.90 10.69
N TYR A 68 13.44 3.45 10.85
CA TYR A 68 13.10 2.34 11.71
C TYR A 68 13.86 1.06 11.35
N LEU A 69 13.85 0.66 10.07
CA LEU A 69 14.56 -0.53 9.58
C LEU A 69 16.08 -0.42 9.77
N THR A 70 16.67 0.75 9.52
CA THR A 70 18.11 0.97 9.73
C THR A 70 18.50 0.81 11.20
N ILE A 71 17.69 1.33 12.12
CA ILE A 71 17.95 1.21 13.57
C ILE A 71 17.64 -0.21 14.06
N ALA A 72 16.66 -0.88 13.45
CA ALA A 72 16.25 -2.21 13.85
C ALA A 72 17.18 -3.32 13.33
N ALA A 73 18.05 -3.05 12.36
CA ALA A 73 19.07 -3.99 11.88
C ALA A 73 19.98 -4.52 13.00
N ASP A 74 20.14 -3.76 14.08
CA ASP A 74 20.94 -4.13 15.27
C ASP A 74 20.11 -4.82 16.37
N ARG A 75 18.85 -5.19 16.12
CA ARG A 75 17.90 -5.72 17.11
C ARG A 75 17.47 -7.16 16.80
N ASP A 76 17.04 -7.87 17.84
CA ASP A 76 16.59 -9.28 17.79
C ASP A 76 15.06 -9.43 17.55
N ASP A 77 14.38 -8.36 17.12
CA ASP A 77 12.92 -8.32 16.92
C ASP A 77 12.53 -8.68 15.46
N ASP A 78 12.73 -9.94 15.08
CA ASP A 78 12.57 -10.41 13.69
C ASP A 78 11.19 -10.07 13.08
N ILE A 79 10.10 -10.30 13.82
CA ILE A 79 8.74 -10.17 13.28
C ILE A 79 8.35 -8.71 13.03
N ALA A 80 8.72 -7.79 13.94
CA ALA A 80 8.42 -6.37 13.77
C ALA A 80 9.20 -5.78 12.59
N ILE A 81 10.45 -6.21 12.41
CA ILE A 81 11.29 -5.82 11.27
C ILE A 81 10.67 -6.31 9.96
N ILE A 82 10.22 -7.57 9.91
CA ILE A 82 9.54 -8.12 8.72
C ILE A 82 8.27 -7.31 8.40
N ARG A 83 7.43 -7.00 9.39
CA ARG A 83 6.22 -6.19 9.17
C ARG A 83 6.55 -4.79 8.67
N ALA A 84 7.56 -4.13 9.26
CA ALA A 84 8.02 -2.82 8.82
C ALA A 84 8.57 -2.86 7.39
N PHE A 85 9.32 -3.92 7.05
CA PHE A 85 9.89 -4.13 5.73
C PHE A 85 8.82 -4.35 4.68
N ILE A 86 7.83 -5.21 4.95
CA ILE A 86 6.70 -5.42 4.05
C ILE A 86 5.93 -4.12 3.86
N LEU A 87 5.62 -3.40 4.94
CA LEU A 87 4.93 -2.11 4.87
C LEU A 87 5.74 -1.07 4.07
N PHE A 88 7.06 -1.03 4.26
CA PHE A 88 7.96 -0.19 3.47
C PHE A 88 7.89 -0.54 1.97
N MET A 89 7.98 -1.83 1.63
CA MET A 89 7.89 -2.30 0.24
C MET A 89 6.54 -2.01 -0.39
N MET A 90 5.45 -2.22 0.34
CA MET A 90 4.10 -1.86 -0.10
C MET A 90 3.98 -0.36 -0.38
N GLY A 91 4.56 0.47 0.48
CA GLY A 91 4.56 1.93 0.32
C GLY A 91 5.36 2.35 -0.90
N HIS A 92 6.47 1.68 -1.20
CA HIS A 92 7.36 2.07 -2.28
C HIS A 92 6.94 1.51 -3.64
N LEU A 93 6.39 0.29 -3.70
CA LEU A 93 6.06 -0.40 -4.96
C LEU A 93 4.58 -0.31 -5.34
N TRP A 94 3.68 -0.45 -4.37
CA TRP A 94 2.27 -0.70 -4.65
C TRP A 94 1.39 0.53 -4.41
N PHE A 95 1.69 1.28 -3.36
CA PHE A 95 0.89 2.39 -2.87
C PHE A 95 1.66 3.70 -2.79
N GLN A 96 2.66 3.88 -3.65
CA GLN A 96 3.48 5.09 -3.66
C GLN A 96 2.60 6.33 -3.76
N THR A 97 2.81 7.31 -2.89
CA THR A 97 2.06 8.57 -2.87
C THR A 97 2.99 9.75 -3.01
N ALA A 98 2.49 10.90 -3.46
CA ALA A 98 3.28 12.13 -3.58
C ALA A 98 3.90 12.59 -2.24
N ASN A 99 3.26 12.23 -1.12
CA ASN A 99 3.73 12.55 0.23
C ASN A 99 4.62 11.45 0.83
N ASP A 100 4.98 10.42 0.05
CA ASP A 100 5.77 9.27 0.48
C ASP A 100 5.22 8.62 1.75
N THR A 101 3.90 8.42 1.79
CA THR A 101 3.19 7.81 2.93
C THR A 101 2.45 6.54 2.55
N ILE A 102 2.26 5.67 3.55
CA ILE A 102 1.44 4.46 3.47
C ILE A 102 0.41 4.43 4.62
N MET A 103 -0.79 3.93 4.31
CA MET A 103 -1.86 3.75 5.29
C MET A 103 -1.54 2.62 6.26
N LEU A 104 -1.69 2.88 7.57
CA LEU A 104 -1.47 1.90 8.64
C LEU A 104 -2.46 0.74 8.60
N ARG A 105 -3.59 0.85 7.89
CA ARG A 105 -4.51 -0.28 7.67
C ARG A 105 -3.78 -1.52 7.13
N TYR A 106 -2.77 -1.32 6.30
CA TYR A 106 -1.98 -2.40 5.72
C TYR A 106 -1.11 -3.10 6.77
N LEU A 107 -0.71 -2.39 7.84
CA LEU A 107 -0.02 -2.98 8.98
C LEU A 107 -0.88 -4.04 9.68
N ALA A 108 -2.20 -3.91 9.69
CA ALA A 108 -3.09 -4.93 10.27
C ALA A 108 -3.19 -6.17 9.40
N ALA A 109 -3.29 -5.97 8.10
CA ALA A 109 -3.31 -7.07 7.15
C ALA A 109 -2.00 -7.88 7.23
N VAL A 110 -0.88 -7.24 7.58
CA VAL A 110 0.41 -7.92 7.83
C VAL A 110 0.67 -8.20 9.31
N ALA A 111 -0.27 -7.91 10.22
CA ALA A 111 -0.11 -8.22 11.65
C ALA A 111 0.00 -9.74 11.83
N ASN A 112 -0.84 -10.50 11.14
CA ASN A 112 -0.70 -11.94 11.00
C ASN A 112 -0.15 -12.29 9.62
N LEU A 113 1.16 -12.51 9.51
CA LEU A 113 1.82 -12.84 8.24
C LEU A 113 1.28 -14.14 7.62
N GLY A 114 0.74 -15.07 8.41
CA GLY A 114 0.11 -16.28 7.90
C GLY A 114 -1.23 -16.03 7.20
N GLU A 115 -1.93 -14.95 7.56
CA GLU A 115 -3.19 -14.53 6.95
C GLU A 115 -2.97 -13.44 5.89
N ALA A 116 -1.82 -12.77 5.89
CA ALA A 116 -1.47 -11.73 4.93
C ALA A 116 -1.63 -12.20 3.47
N ALA A 117 -1.33 -13.47 3.17
CA ALA A 117 -1.47 -14.04 1.83
C ALA A 117 -2.94 -14.23 1.38
N GLN A 118 -3.90 -14.21 2.32
CA GLN A 118 -5.33 -14.38 2.02
C GLN A 118 -5.99 -13.06 1.58
N TYR A 119 -5.34 -11.92 1.84
CA TYR A 119 -5.82 -10.63 1.38
C TYR A 119 -5.65 -10.48 -0.13
N ASP A 120 -6.64 -9.86 -0.76
CA ASP A 120 -6.57 -9.60 -2.20
C ASP A 120 -5.78 -8.34 -2.51
N TRP A 121 -4.46 -8.51 -2.48
CA TRP A 121 -3.51 -7.46 -2.81
C TRP A 121 -3.69 -6.96 -4.26
N GLY A 122 -3.99 -7.86 -5.20
CA GLY A 122 -4.22 -7.50 -6.59
C GLY A 122 -5.38 -6.52 -6.74
N PHE A 123 -6.51 -6.79 -6.08
CA PHE A 123 -7.66 -5.89 -6.09
C PHE A 123 -7.37 -4.56 -5.37
N ALA A 124 -6.65 -4.60 -4.24
CA ALA A 124 -6.28 -3.39 -3.52
C ALA A 124 -5.38 -2.46 -4.37
N ILE A 125 -4.43 -3.03 -5.09
CA ILE A 125 -3.52 -2.29 -5.99
C ILE A 125 -4.30 -1.77 -7.20
N LEU A 126 -5.16 -2.58 -7.81
CA LEU A 126 -6.00 -2.16 -8.93
C LEU A 126 -6.93 -1.00 -8.53
N THR A 127 -7.53 -1.06 -7.33
CA THR A 127 -8.36 0.03 -6.79
C THR A 127 -7.54 1.30 -6.56
N SER A 128 -6.33 1.17 -6.02
CA SER A 128 -5.39 2.29 -5.85
C SER A 128 -5.02 2.94 -7.18
N LEU A 129 -4.81 2.13 -8.23
CA LEU A 129 -4.55 2.57 -9.60
C LEU A 129 -5.75 3.29 -10.22
N TYR A 130 -6.96 2.74 -10.09
CA TYR A 130 -8.15 3.44 -10.57
C TYR A 130 -8.35 4.78 -9.85
N HIS A 131 -8.14 4.81 -8.54
CA HIS A 131 -8.25 6.04 -7.78
C HIS A 131 -7.20 7.08 -8.18
N SER A 132 -5.96 6.67 -8.50
CA SER A 132 -4.93 7.62 -8.97
C SER A 132 -5.22 8.13 -10.37
N LEU A 133 -5.72 7.27 -11.26
CA LEU A 133 -6.13 7.67 -12.61
C LEU A 133 -7.30 8.66 -12.57
N ASP A 134 -8.32 8.38 -11.78
CA ASP A 134 -9.48 9.27 -11.60
C ASP A 134 -9.05 10.65 -11.04
N THR A 135 -8.19 10.64 -10.02
CA THR A 135 -7.64 11.88 -9.46
C THR A 135 -6.82 12.67 -10.48
N ALA A 136 -6.00 11.99 -11.30
CA ALA A 136 -5.19 12.62 -12.34
C ALA A 136 -6.07 13.29 -13.41
N VAL A 137 -7.14 12.61 -13.84
CA VAL A 137 -8.12 13.16 -14.80
C VAL A 137 -8.82 14.40 -14.22
N MET A 138 -9.27 14.34 -12.97
CA MET A 138 -9.97 15.46 -12.33
C MET A 138 -9.09 16.70 -12.11
N THR A 139 -7.80 16.49 -11.82
CA THR A 139 -6.87 17.56 -11.45
C THR A 139 -5.98 18.03 -12.60
N GLY A 140 -6.01 17.35 -13.75
CA GLY A 140 -5.09 17.59 -14.87
C GLY A 140 -3.63 17.29 -14.53
N GLY A 141 -3.38 16.55 -13.44
CA GLY A 141 -2.06 16.28 -12.89
C GLY A 141 -1.44 14.96 -13.37
N THR A 142 -0.15 14.78 -13.08
CA THR A 142 0.58 13.54 -13.38
C THR A 142 -0.03 12.35 -12.63
N ILE A 143 -0.18 11.22 -13.32
CA ILE A 143 -0.59 9.96 -12.69
C ILE A 143 0.55 9.54 -11.74
N THR A 144 0.31 9.70 -10.45
CA THR A 144 1.20 9.20 -9.40
C THR A 144 0.74 7.80 -8.97
N ARG A 145 1.55 7.10 -8.16
CA ARG A 145 1.33 5.71 -7.67
C ARG A 145 1.88 4.62 -8.61
N PHE A 146 1.16 3.50 -8.75
CA PHE A 146 1.57 2.29 -9.50
C PHE A 146 1.89 2.56 -10.98
N SER A 147 1.49 3.71 -11.53
CA SER A 147 1.83 4.13 -12.89
C SER A 147 3.33 4.25 -13.15
N GLN A 148 4.16 4.50 -12.14
CA GLN A 148 5.62 4.55 -12.32
C GLN A 148 6.22 3.19 -12.72
N LEU A 149 5.57 2.07 -12.37
CA LEU A 149 5.96 0.74 -12.82
C LEU A 149 5.55 0.46 -14.28
N LEU A 150 4.66 1.27 -14.84
CA LEU A 150 4.15 1.17 -16.20
C LEU A 150 4.81 2.20 -17.15
N GLU A 151 5.71 3.04 -16.65
CA GLU A 151 6.53 3.91 -17.47
C GLU A 151 7.57 3.05 -18.21
N VAL A 152 7.31 2.80 -19.50
CA VAL A 152 8.26 2.16 -20.40
C VAL A 152 9.36 3.18 -20.72
N HIS A 153 10.60 2.86 -20.39
CA HIS A 153 11.80 3.61 -20.81
C HIS A 153 12.04 3.49 -22.32
#